data_AF-I1X9Y6-F1
#
_entry.id   AF-I1X9Y6-F1
#
_cell.length_a   1.000
_cell.length_b   1.000
_cell.length_c   1.000
_cell.angle_alpha   90.00
_cell.angle_beta   90.00
_cell.angle_gamma   90.00
#
_symmetry.space_group_name_H-M   'P 1'
#
loop_
_entity.id
_entity.type
_entity.pdbx_description
1 polymer ?
#
loop_
_entity_poly.entity_id
_entity_poly.type
_entity_poly.pdbx_seq_one_letter_code
_entity_poly.pdbx_strand_id
1 'polypeptide(L)'
;AETDLDLGHYERFTNEVLSKYNNTTSGKLYHTLLEKERRGAYLGATVQVIPHFTNEIIRSIEKAAAKSEIALVEIGGTVGDIESLPFLEAIRQMGLELGKENALFIHLTYVPYIKAAGELKTKPSQHSVKELRAIGIQPDILICRADRPLPKAIKRKLALFTNVDEEAVISAPDVDIIYRLPLYFHKEKIDQIIAKQLNLEYKEPNLKHWQKIVNTLSRLTEEVDIAVVGKYVELKDAYKSIIESFTHAQIPNNVKVNLHWINADEITEENIEEKLKDIDGILVPGGFGERGVEGKILTAKYARENKIPYFGICLGMQVAVIEFARNVAGLKE
;
A
#
# COMPACT_ATOMS: atom_id res chain seq x y z
N ALA A 1 8.49 -14.41 3.86
CA ALA A 1 9.49 -13.62 3.11
C ALA A 1 9.31 -12.18 3.52
N GLU A 2 10.38 -11.41 3.61
CA GLU A 2 10.26 -9.96 3.78
C GLU A 2 9.87 -9.35 2.44
N THR A 3 8.80 -8.55 2.42
CA THR A 3 8.22 -7.97 1.22
C THR A 3 7.86 -6.51 1.46
N ASP A 4 7.52 -5.81 0.38
CA ASP A 4 6.99 -4.46 0.47
C ASP A 4 5.68 -4.38 1.27
N LEU A 5 5.43 -3.23 1.90
CA LEU A 5 4.24 -2.95 2.71
C LEU A 5 2.94 -2.99 1.89
N ASP A 6 3.04 -2.72 0.58
CA ASP A 6 1.90 -2.69 -0.33
C ASP A 6 1.20 -4.03 -0.47
N LEU A 7 1.93 -5.15 -0.27
CA LEU A 7 1.32 -6.47 -0.26
C LEU A 7 0.26 -6.60 0.83
N GLY A 8 0.46 -5.93 1.98
CA GLY A 8 -0.54 -5.89 3.04
C GLY A 8 -1.83 -5.21 2.59
N HIS A 9 -1.78 -4.26 1.64
CA HIS A 9 -2.98 -3.67 1.06
C HIS A 9 -3.73 -4.68 0.21
N TYR A 10 -3.05 -5.42 -0.65
CA TYR A 10 -3.71 -6.45 -1.45
C TYR A 10 -4.39 -7.50 -0.57
N GLU A 11 -3.68 -8.06 0.41
CA GLU A 11 -4.26 -9.07 1.32
C GLU A 11 -5.51 -8.55 2.05
N ARG A 12 -5.48 -7.30 2.55
CA ARG A 12 -6.62 -6.67 3.23
C ARG A 12 -7.84 -6.44 2.34
N PHE A 13 -7.63 -6.18 1.04
CA PHE A 13 -8.73 -5.86 0.12
C PHE A 13 -9.25 -7.06 -0.66
N THR A 14 -8.43 -8.09 -0.88
CA THR A 14 -8.80 -9.27 -1.68
C THR A 14 -9.03 -10.52 -0.84
N ASN A 15 -8.57 -10.55 0.43
CA ASN A 15 -8.49 -11.75 1.27
C ASN A 15 -7.59 -12.86 0.70
N GLU A 16 -6.79 -12.57 -0.32
CA GLU A 16 -5.82 -13.52 -0.86
C GLU A 16 -4.62 -13.65 0.07
N VAL A 17 -4.06 -14.86 0.16
CA VAL A 17 -2.80 -15.11 0.87
C VAL A 17 -1.67 -15.02 -0.14
N LEU A 18 -0.83 -13.99 -0.01
CA LEU A 18 0.25 -13.75 -0.96
C LEU A 18 1.52 -14.53 -0.57
N SER A 19 2.39 -14.70 -1.56
CA SER A 19 3.63 -15.44 -1.44
C SER A 19 4.84 -14.56 -1.74
N LYS A 20 6.04 -15.11 -1.52
CA LYS A 20 7.32 -14.48 -1.91
C LYS A 20 7.47 -14.20 -3.41
N TYR A 21 6.56 -14.68 -4.25
CA TYR A 21 6.53 -14.43 -5.69
C TYR A 21 5.73 -13.17 -6.03
N ASN A 22 4.84 -12.72 -5.16
CA ASN A 22 3.99 -11.54 -5.36
C ASN A 22 4.72 -10.22 -5.08
N ASN A 23 5.99 -10.29 -4.65
CA ASN A 23 6.89 -9.14 -4.59
C ASN A 23 8.17 -9.45 -5.36
N THR A 24 8.46 -8.62 -6.35
CA THR A 24 9.64 -8.73 -7.21
C THR A 24 10.34 -7.39 -7.24
N THR A 25 11.64 -7.39 -6.98
CA THR A 25 12.49 -6.19 -7.01
C THR A 25 13.55 -6.32 -8.08
N SER A 26 14.04 -5.19 -8.60
CA SER A 26 15.15 -5.16 -9.55
C SER A 26 16.37 -5.91 -9.03
N GLY A 27 16.70 -5.77 -7.74
CA GLY A 27 17.83 -6.49 -7.12
C GLY A 27 17.71 -8.01 -7.23
N LYS A 28 16.52 -8.57 -6.95
CA LYS A 28 16.27 -10.02 -7.08
C LYS A 28 16.36 -10.50 -8.52
N LEU A 29 15.83 -9.72 -9.46
CA LEU A 29 15.87 -10.04 -10.89
C LEU A 29 17.29 -9.98 -11.44
N TYR A 30 18.04 -8.92 -11.14
CA TYR A 30 19.44 -8.79 -11.58
C TYR A 30 20.31 -9.88 -10.98
N HIS A 31 20.13 -10.19 -9.69
CA HIS A 31 20.85 -11.28 -9.06
C HIS A 31 20.58 -12.62 -9.78
N THR A 32 19.31 -12.93 -10.05
CA THR A 32 18.93 -14.15 -10.78
C THR A 32 19.53 -14.19 -12.19
N LEU A 33 19.52 -13.06 -12.90
CA LEU A 33 20.07 -12.94 -14.25
C LEU A 33 21.59 -13.19 -14.25
N LEU A 34 22.31 -12.56 -13.32
CA LEU A 34 23.76 -12.72 -13.14
C LEU A 34 24.15 -14.14 -12.73
N GLU A 35 23.38 -14.80 -11.87
CA GLU A 35 23.62 -16.20 -11.52
C GLU A 35 23.48 -17.13 -12.73
N LYS A 36 22.45 -16.93 -13.56
CA LYS A 36 22.24 -17.71 -14.79
C LYS A 36 23.39 -17.50 -15.78
N GLU A 37 23.85 -16.27 -15.92
CA GLU A 37 24.99 -15.91 -16.77
C GLU A 37 26.25 -16.65 -16.34
N ARG A 38 26.62 -16.57 -15.06
CA ARG A 38 27.83 -17.22 -14.51
C ARG A 38 27.82 -18.74 -14.59
N ARG A 39 26.63 -19.37 -14.62
CA ARG A 39 26.47 -20.82 -14.79
C ARG A 39 26.45 -21.25 -16.27
N GLY A 40 26.64 -20.33 -17.21
CA GLY A 40 26.67 -20.62 -18.64
C GLY A 40 25.29 -20.87 -19.27
N ALA A 41 24.19 -20.43 -18.63
CA ALA A 41 22.83 -20.68 -19.12
C ALA A 41 22.52 -20.04 -20.49
N TYR A 42 23.31 -19.05 -20.89
CA TYR A 42 23.18 -18.35 -22.18
C TYR A 42 24.19 -18.81 -23.24
N LEU A 43 24.89 -19.94 -23.01
CA LEU A 43 25.78 -20.59 -23.99
C LEU A 43 26.85 -19.65 -24.59
N GLY A 44 27.35 -18.71 -23.79
CA GLY A 44 28.37 -17.73 -24.22
C GLY A 44 27.82 -16.50 -24.97
N ALA A 45 26.50 -16.38 -25.14
CA ALA A 45 25.88 -15.18 -25.71
C ALA A 45 25.95 -13.98 -24.74
N THR A 46 25.98 -12.76 -25.30
CA THR A 46 25.96 -11.52 -24.52
C THR A 46 24.60 -11.33 -23.84
N VAL A 47 24.61 -11.22 -22.51
CA VAL A 47 23.42 -10.92 -21.72
C VAL A 47 23.09 -9.43 -21.80
N GLN A 48 21.83 -9.10 -22.02
CA GLN A 48 21.32 -7.76 -22.29
C GLN A 48 20.02 -7.50 -21.52
N VAL A 49 19.60 -6.22 -21.39
CA VAL A 49 18.32 -5.86 -20.77
C VAL A 49 17.15 -6.47 -21.56
N ILE A 50 17.13 -6.26 -22.88
CA ILE A 50 16.19 -6.92 -23.79
C ILE A 50 16.98 -7.97 -24.59
N PRO A 51 16.54 -9.24 -24.67
CA PRO A 51 15.33 -9.77 -24.04
C PRO A 51 15.58 -10.34 -22.63
N HIS A 52 16.84 -10.47 -22.17
CA HIS A 52 17.13 -11.34 -21.03
C HIS A 52 16.53 -10.84 -19.71
N PHE A 53 16.69 -9.56 -19.37
CA PHE A 53 16.11 -9.01 -18.13
C PHE A 53 14.58 -8.88 -18.23
N THR A 54 14.05 -8.44 -19.38
CA THR A 54 12.59 -8.39 -19.60
C THR A 54 11.95 -9.76 -19.50
N ASN A 55 12.58 -10.80 -20.05
CA ASN A 55 12.11 -12.18 -19.92
C ASN A 55 12.12 -12.67 -18.46
N GLU A 56 13.09 -12.26 -17.64
CA GLU A 56 13.06 -12.59 -16.21
C GLU A 56 11.93 -11.87 -15.47
N ILE A 57 11.58 -10.63 -15.86
CA ILE A 57 10.40 -9.93 -15.33
C ILE A 57 9.12 -10.68 -15.71
N ILE A 58 8.94 -11.00 -17.01
CA ILE A 58 7.76 -11.71 -17.52
C ILE A 58 7.59 -13.06 -16.79
N ARG A 59 8.66 -13.86 -16.69
CA ARG A 59 8.65 -15.12 -15.95
C ARG A 59 8.25 -14.95 -14.48
N SER A 60 8.65 -13.84 -13.85
CA SER A 60 8.28 -13.56 -12.46
C SER A 60 6.78 -13.30 -12.33
N ILE A 61 6.22 -12.53 -13.26
CA ILE A 61 4.78 -12.24 -13.33
C ILE A 61 3.98 -13.52 -13.57
N GLU A 62 4.33 -14.29 -14.60
CA GLU A 62 3.67 -15.57 -14.92
C GLU A 62 3.70 -16.54 -13.74
N LYS A 63 4.83 -16.62 -13.03
CA LYS A 63 4.97 -17.47 -11.86
C LYS A 63 4.07 -17.03 -10.71
N ALA A 64 3.93 -15.74 -10.48
CA ALA A 64 3.03 -15.20 -9.45
C ALA A 64 1.55 -15.41 -9.84
N ALA A 65 1.24 -15.36 -11.14
CA ALA A 65 -0.11 -15.49 -11.69
C ALA A 65 -0.57 -16.93 -11.95
N ALA A 66 0.32 -17.93 -11.85
CA ALA A 66 0.10 -19.30 -12.36
C ALA A 66 -1.16 -20.04 -11.87
N LYS A 67 -1.81 -19.57 -10.79
CA LYS A 67 -3.02 -20.17 -10.21
C LYS A 67 -4.22 -19.21 -10.19
N SER A 68 -4.12 -18.08 -10.90
CA SER A 68 -5.12 -17.01 -10.89
C SER A 68 -5.73 -16.86 -12.28
N GLU A 69 -7.03 -16.59 -12.35
CA GLU A 69 -7.72 -16.25 -13.60
C GLU A 69 -7.39 -14.82 -14.04
N ILE A 70 -7.20 -13.91 -13.07
CA ILE A 70 -6.83 -12.52 -13.29
C ILE A 70 -5.64 -12.20 -12.40
N ALA A 71 -4.61 -11.59 -12.98
CA ALA A 71 -3.45 -11.08 -12.25
C ALA A 71 -3.44 -9.55 -12.29
N LEU A 72 -3.51 -8.93 -11.12
CA LEU A 72 -3.24 -7.49 -10.96
C LEU A 72 -1.73 -7.30 -10.78
N VAL A 73 -1.09 -6.65 -11.74
CA VAL A 73 0.35 -6.39 -11.71
C VAL A 73 0.59 -4.90 -11.52
N GLU A 74 1.04 -4.52 -10.33
CA GLU A 74 1.48 -3.15 -10.06
C GLU A 74 2.96 -2.98 -10.43
N ILE A 75 3.26 -1.95 -11.21
CA ILE A 75 4.63 -1.53 -11.52
C ILE A 75 4.94 -0.30 -10.67
N GLY A 76 5.84 -0.47 -9.70
CA GLY A 76 6.33 0.64 -8.88
C GLY A 76 7.18 1.64 -9.67
N GLY A 77 7.36 2.83 -9.09
CA GLY A 77 8.04 3.96 -9.72
C GLY A 77 7.08 4.83 -10.55
N THR A 78 7.62 5.83 -11.24
CA THR A 78 6.83 6.72 -12.11
C THR A 78 7.18 6.49 -13.57
N VAL A 79 6.16 6.48 -14.45
CA VAL A 79 6.39 6.46 -15.89
C VAL A 79 7.25 7.67 -16.30
N GLY A 80 8.37 7.39 -16.96
CA GLY A 80 9.39 8.37 -17.31
C GLY A 80 10.69 8.19 -16.53
N ASP A 81 10.66 7.48 -15.40
CA ASP A 81 11.85 7.18 -14.61
C ASP A 81 12.62 5.99 -15.20
N ILE A 82 13.95 6.11 -15.20
CA ILE A 82 14.88 5.11 -15.77
C ILE A 82 14.69 3.73 -15.13
N GLU A 83 14.42 3.68 -13.82
CA GLU A 83 14.26 2.43 -13.07
C GLU A 83 13.07 1.57 -13.51
N SER A 84 12.01 2.21 -14.03
CA SER A 84 10.77 1.55 -14.44
C SER A 84 10.81 1.03 -15.89
N LEU A 85 11.73 1.54 -16.73
CA LEU A 85 11.76 1.24 -18.17
C LEU A 85 11.77 -0.26 -18.50
N PRO A 86 12.57 -1.12 -17.84
CA PRO A 86 12.56 -2.54 -18.16
C PRO A 86 11.24 -3.23 -17.79
N PHE A 87 10.58 -2.78 -16.72
CA PHE A 87 9.27 -3.30 -16.31
C PHE A 87 8.17 -2.89 -17.27
N LEU A 88 8.17 -1.63 -17.71
CA LEU A 88 7.24 -1.15 -18.71
C LEU A 88 7.42 -1.88 -20.05
N GLU A 89 8.67 -2.09 -20.48
CA GLU A 89 8.94 -2.88 -21.69
C GLU A 89 8.47 -4.34 -21.54
N ALA A 90 8.65 -4.95 -20.37
CA ALA A 90 8.18 -6.31 -20.12
C ALA A 90 6.65 -6.43 -20.23
N ILE A 91 5.88 -5.56 -19.56
CA ILE A 91 4.41 -5.59 -19.66
C ILE A 91 3.91 -5.22 -21.05
N ARG A 92 4.65 -4.40 -21.81
CA ARG A 92 4.35 -4.09 -23.20
C ARG A 92 4.50 -5.33 -24.09
N GLN A 93 5.58 -6.11 -23.91
CA GLN A 93 5.77 -7.39 -24.59
C GLN A 93 4.66 -8.37 -24.23
N MET A 94 4.31 -8.49 -22.94
CA MET A 94 3.21 -9.35 -22.49
C MET A 94 1.87 -8.94 -23.11
N GLY A 95 1.54 -7.65 -23.12
CA GLY A 95 0.29 -7.17 -23.73
C GLY A 95 0.21 -7.46 -25.22
N LEU A 96 1.33 -7.45 -25.94
CA LEU A 96 1.40 -7.83 -27.35
C LEU A 96 1.14 -9.34 -27.54
N GLU A 97 1.72 -10.19 -26.69
CA GLU A 97 1.61 -11.64 -26.78
C GLU A 97 0.23 -12.17 -26.34
N LEU A 98 -0.29 -11.63 -25.22
CA LEU A 98 -1.60 -12.01 -24.68
C LEU A 98 -2.77 -11.44 -25.50
N GLY A 99 -2.57 -10.30 -26.14
CA GLY A 99 -3.59 -9.60 -26.92
C GLY A 99 -4.57 -8.80 -26.04
N LYS A 100 -5.38 -7.98 -26.70
CA LYS A 100 -6.23 -6.96 -26.04
C LYS A 100 -7.34 -7.53 -25.15
N GLU A 101 -7.80 -8.75 -25.41
CA GLU A 101 -8.84 -9.38 -24.59
C GLU A 101 -8.27 -10.05 -23.32
N ASN A 102 -6.94 -10.17 -23.20
CA ASN A 102 -6.28 -10.83 -22.07
C ASN A 102 -5.28 -9.93 -21.32
N ALA A 103 -5.08 -8.69 -21.78
CA ALA A 103 -4.20 -7.71 -21.14
C ALA A 103 -4.85 -6.32 -21.18
N LEU A 104 -4.83 -5.64 -20.04
CA LEU A 104 -5.46 -4.33 -19.84
C LEU A 104 -4.51 -3.43 -19.06
N PHE A 105 -4.26 -2.23 -19.56
CA PHE A 105 -3.37 -1.24 -18.94
C PHE A 105 -4.18 -0.15 -18.22
N ILE A 106 -4.06 -0.13 -16.89
CA ILE A 106 -4.62 0.94 -16.06
C ILE A 106 -3.51 1.92 -15.71
N HIS A 107 -3.67 3.19 -16.11
CA HIS A 107 -2.71 4.25 -15.78
C HIS A 107 -3.25 5.15 -14.68
N LEU A 108 -2.53 5.25 -13.56
CA LEU A 108 -2.82 6.19 -12.48
C LEU A 108 -2.12 7.53 -12.75
N THR A 109 -2.86 8.62 -12.66
CA THR A 109 -2.34 9.97 -12.87
C THR A 109 -2.88 10.96 -11.83
N TYR A 110 -2.22 12.11 -11.70
CA TYR A 110 -2.60 13.17 -10.77
C TYR A 110 -3.16 14.40 -11.49
N VAL A 111 -4.33 14.87 -11.05
CA VAL A 111 -5.02 16.05 -11.56
C VAL A 111 -5.06 17.13 -10.46
N PRO A 112 -4.02 17.98 -10.37
CA PRO A 112 -3.92 18.95 -9.28
C PRO A 112 -4.93 20.08 -9.42
N TYR A 113 -5.44 20.55 -8.28
CA TYR A 113 -6.21 21.79 -8.16
C TYR A 113 -5.29 22.96 -7.82
N ILE A 114 -5.29 24.00 -8.65
CA ILE A 114 -4.50 25.20 -8.42
C ILE A 114 -5.36 26.25 -7.72
N LYS A 115 -5.20 26.38 -6.40
CA LYS A 115 -6.00 27.29 -5.56
C LYS A 115 -6.04 28.73 -6.10
N ALA A 116 -4.90 29.27 -6.52
CA ALA A 116 -4.81 30.64 -7.05
C ALA A 116 -5.59 30.86 -8.36
N ALA A 117 -5.80 29.80 -9.15
CA ALA A 117 -6.50 29.85 -10.43
C ALA A 117 -7.94 29.31 -10.35
N GLY A 118 -8.31 28.67 -9.25
CA GLY A 118 -9.65 28.10 -9.07
C GLY A 118 -9.97 26.90 -9.96
N GLU A 119 -8.97 26.22 -10.53
CA GLU A 119 -9.22 25.16 -11.53
C GLU A 119 -8.33 23.92 -11.38
N LEU A 120 -8.87 22.78 -11.85
CA LEU A 120 -8.14 21.53 -12.03
C LEU A 120 -7.30 21.58 -13.30
N LYS A 121 -6.03 21.16 -13.21
CA LYS A 121 -5.11 21.15 -14.36
C LYS A 121 -4.93 19.72 -14.87
N THR A 122 -5.34 19.50 -16.12
CA THR A 122 -5.23 18.21 -16.80
C THR A 122 -3.87 17.96 -17.46
N LYS A 123 -3.00 18.98 -17.54
CA LYS A 123 -1.75 18.90 -18.30
C LYS A 123 -0.79 17.82 -17.77
N PRO A 124 -0.56 17.69 -16.45
CA PRO A 124 0.28 16.62 -15.93
C PRO A 124 -0.15 15.23 -16.42
N SER A 125 -1.45 14.93 -16.42
CA SER A 125 -1.99 13.69 -16.94
C SER A 125 -1.80 13.51 -18.45
N GLN A 126 -1.96 14.57 -19.23
CA GLN A 126 -1.73 14.54 -20.68
C GLN A 126 -0.26 14.21 -21.00
N HIS A 127 0.68 14.83 -20.29
CA HIS A 127 2.11 14.56 -20.43
C HIS A 127 2.45 13.14 -19.96
N SER A 128 1.91 12.70 -18.82
CA SER A 128 2.16 11.36 -18.30
C SER A 128 1.70 10.26 -19.27
N VAL A 129 0.51 10.39 -19.88
CA VAL A 129 0.06 9.45 -20.92
C VAL A 129 0.88 9.58 -22.21
N LYS A 130 1.38 10.78 -22.56
CA LYS A 130 2.29 10.93 -23.70
C LYS A 130 3.58 10.13 -23.48
N GLU A 131 4.18 10.19 -22.29
CA GLU A 131 5.38 9.42 -21.96
C GLU A 131 5.11 7.91 -22.00
N LEU A 132 3.97 7.45 -21.45
CA LEU A 132 3.57 6.04 -21.51
C LEU A 132 3.39 5.55 -22.96
N ARG A 133 2.78 6.38 -23.83
CA ARG A 133 2.61 6.06 -25.25
C ARG A 133 3.92 6.11 -26.03
N ALA A 134 4.87 6.94 -25.63
CA ALA A 134 6.18 7.04 -26.29
C ALA A 134 6.97 5.73 -26.20
N ILE A 135 6.73 4.93 -25.16
CA ILE A 135 7.28 3.59 -25.01
C ILE A 135 6.35 2.49 -25.55
N GLY A 136 5.26 2.84 -26.23
CA GLY A 136 4.39 1.90 -26.92
C GLY A 136 3.25 1.29 -26.09
N ILE A 137 2.91 1.87 -24.94
CA ILE A 137 1.77 1.44 -24.11
C ILE A 137 0.64 2.47 -24.24
N GLN A 138 -0.52 2.04 -24.73
CA GLN A 138 -1.76 2.84 -24.70
C GLN A 138 -2.55 2.42 -23.46
N PRO A 139 -2.86 3.33 -22.52
CA PRO A 139 -3.73 2.99 -21.41
C PRO A 139 -5.15 2.74 -21.90
N ASP A 140 -5.78 1.71 -21.33
CA ASP A 140 -7.19 1.36 -21.57
C ASP A 140 -8.11 2.04 -20.55
N ILE A 141 -7.61 2.27 -19.33
CA ILE A 141 -8.30 2.98 -18.25
C ILE A 141 -7.35 4.04 -17.67
N LEU A 142 -7.88 5.24 -17.42
CA LEU A 142 -7.15 6.34 -16.78
C LEU A 142 -7.76 6.66 -15.42
N ILE A 143 -7.08 6.29 -14.34
CA ILE A 143 -7.48 6.66 -12.98
C ILE A 143 -6.89 8.03 -12.65
N CYS A 144 -7.76 9.02 -12.44
CA CYS A 144 -7.38 10.40 -12.21
C CYS A 144 -7.51 10.77 -10.74
N ARG A 145 -6.40 10.70 -10.00
CA ARG A 145 -6.32 11.11 -8.59
C ARG A 145 -6.44 12.62 -8.45
N ALA A 146 -7.28 13.08 -7.54
CA ALA A 146 -7.47 14.50 -7.24
C ALA A 146 -7.95 14.70 -5.80
N ASP A 147 -7.91 15.93 -5.30
CA ASP A 147 -8.46 16.29 -3.98
C ASP A 147 -10.01 16.40 -3.99
N ARG A 148 -10.64 16.21 -5.15
CA ARG A 148 -12.08 16.40 -5.36
C ARG A 148 -12.60 15.62 -6.58
N PRO A 149 -13.92 15.38 -6.68
CA PRO A 149 -14.49 14.74 -7.87
C PRO A 149 -14.23 15.52 -9.15
N LEU A 150 -13.90 14.81 -10.24
CA LEU A 150 -13.67 15.42 -11.54
C LEU A 150 -14.99 15.80 -12.22
N PRO A 151 -15.15 17.06 -12.68
CA PRO A 151 -16.27 17.45 -13.52
C PRO A 151 -16.27 16.70 -14.86
N LYS A 152 -17.45 16.43 -15.43
CA LYS A 152 -17.60 15.77 -16.75
C LYS A 152 -16.78 16.44 -17.86
N ALA A 153 -16.70 17.77 -17.86
CA ALA A 153 -15.91 18.51 -18.84
C ALA A 153 -14.40 18.21 -18.75
N ILE A 154 -13.88 17.98 -17.54
CA ILE A 154 -12.47 17.60 -17.32
C ILE A 154 -12.23 16.17 -17.82
N LYS A 155 -13.16 15.24 -17.55
CA LYS A 155 -13.09 13.87 -18.08
C LYS A 155 -13.07 13.82 -19.60
N ARG A 156 -14.01 14.53 -20.26
CA ARG A 156 -14.07 14.68 -21.73
C ARG A 156 -12.78 15.20 -22.30
N LYS A 157 -12.22 16.23 -21.67
CA LYS A 157 -10.95 16.82 -22.07
C LYS A 157 -9.84 15.78 -21.97
N LEU A 158 -9.71 15.10 -20.84
CA LEU A 158 -8.69 14.06 -20.65
C LEU A 158 -8.83 12.98 -21.71
N ALA A 159 -10.02 12.39 -21.87
CA ALA A 159 -10.35 11.39 -22.87
C ALA A 159 -9.85 11.78 -24.28
N LEU A 160 -10.21 12.99 -24.73
CA LEU A 160 -9.79 13.53 -26.03
C LEU A 160 -8.26 13.65 -26.16
N PHE A 161 -7.57 14.17 -25.15
CA PHE A 161 -6.12 14.40 -25.23
C PHE A 161 -5.28 13.14 -25.00
N THR A 162 -5.82 12.15 -24.28
CA THR A 162 -5.12 10.89 -23.95
C THR A 162 -5.51 9.75 -24.87
N ASN A 163 -6.51 9.94 -25.73
CA ASN A 163 -7.08 8.90 -26.60
C ASN A 163 -7.57 7.68 -25.79
N VAL A 164 -8.25 7.96 -24.69
CA VAL A 164 -8.90 6.96 -23.81
C VAL A 164 -10.40 7.21 -23.89
N ASP A 165 -11.22 6.16 -23.86
CA ASP A 165 -12.68 6.31 -23.86
C ASP A 165 -13.15 7.18 -22.68
N GLU A 166 -14.14 8.07 -22.91
CA GLU A 166 -14.63 8.98 -21.86
C GLU A 166 -15.12 8.24 -20.62
N GLU A 167 -15.75 7.07 -20.82
CA GLU A 167 -16.22 6.21 -19.73
C GLU A 167 -15.05 5.60 -18.93
N ALA A 168 -13.90 5.39 -19.56
CA ALA A 168 -12.69 4.85 -18.94
C ALA A 168 -11.79 5.91 -18.30
N VAL A 169 -12.22 7.18 -18.26
CA VAL A 169 -11.61 8.23 -17.43
C VAL A 169 -12.28 8.26 -16.06
N ILE A 170 -11.65 7.60 -15.10
CA ILE A 170 -12.18 7.35 -13.76
C ILE A 170 -11.73 8.47 -12.80
N SER A 171 -12.69 9.10 -12.12
CA SER A 171 -12.39 10.04 -11.05
C SER A 171 -11.95 9.26 -9.81
N ALA A 172 -10.87 9.67 -9.16
CA ALA A 172 -10.42 9.10 -7.88
C ALA A 172 -10.14 10.22 -6.88
N PRO A 173 -11.17 10.81 -6.24
CA PRO A 173 -10.95 11.82 -5.24
C PRO A 173 -10.30 11.22 -3.99
N ASP A 174 -9.61 12.06 -3.22
CA ASP A 174 -9.19 11.70 -1.86
C ASP A 174 -10.43 11.32 -1.02
N VAL A 175 -10.27 10.26 -0.23
CA VAL A 175 -11.31 9.75 0.68
C VAL A 175 -10.80 9.76 2.12
N ASP A 176 -11.73 9.96 3.05
CA ASP A 176 -11.53 9.91 4.49
C ASP A 176 -11.24 8.49 4.99
N ILE A 177 -11.93 7.50 4.40
CA ILE A 177 -11.84 6.09 4.74
C ILE A 177 -11.49 5.33 3.47
N ILE A 178 -10.33 4.67 3.45
CA ILE A 178 -9.84 3.94 2.26
C ILE A 178 -10.84 2.89 1.75
N TYR A 179 -11.63 2.29 2.66
CA TYR A 179 -12.69 1.32 2.35
C TYR A 179 -13.88 1.92 1.59
N ARG A 180 -13.90 3.25 1.37
CA ARG A 180 -14.84 3.94 0.49
C ARG A 180 -14.46 3.81 -0.98
N LEU A 181 -13.19 3.52 -1.32
CA LEU A 181 -12.70 3.43 -2.70
C LEU A 181 -13.46 2.38 -3.54
N PRO A 182 -13.70 1.14 -3.07
CA PRO A 182 -14.48 0.17 -3.85
C PRO A 182 -15.89 0.67 -4.21
N LEU A 183 -16.55 1.38 -3.29
CA LEU A 183 -17.88 1.97 -3.53
C LEU A 183 -17.80 3.11 -4.57
N TYR A 184 -16.76 3.93 -4.50
CA TYR A 184 -16.55 5.03 -5.43
C TYR A 184 -16.24 4.51 -6.85
N PHE A 185 -15.34 3.53 -6.94
CA PHE A 185 -14.95 2.93 -8.20
C PHE A 185 -16.07 2.15 -8.89
N HIS A 186 -16.90 1.45 -8.12
CA HIS A 186 -18.10 0.82 -8.68
C HIS A 186 -19.12 1.86 -9.18
N LYS A 187 -19.30 2.99 -8.47
CA LYS A 187 -20.14 4.10 -8.96
C LYS A 187 -19.61 4.69 -10.28
N GLU A 188 -18.29 4.68 -10.46
CA GLU A 188 -17.60 5.08 -11.69
C GLU A 188 -17.56 3.95 -12.75
N LYS A 189 -18.15 2.78 -12.47
CA LYS A 189 -18.29 1.62 -13.36
C LYS A 189 -16.98 0.99 -13.82
N ILE A 190 -15.89 1.15 -13.06
CA ILE A 190 -14.58 0.61 -13.47
C ILE A 190 -14.63 -0.92 -13.64
N ASP A 191 -15.38 -1.61 -12.79
CA ASP A 191 -15.60 -3.05 -12.80
C ASP A 191 -16.29 -3.52 -14.10
N GLN A 192 -17.29 -2.76 -14.56
CA GLN A 192 -17.97 -3.02 -15.85
C GLN A 192 -17.02 -2.83 -17.03
N ILE A 193 -16.19 -1.79 -16.98
CA ILE A 193 -15.23 -1.48 -18.05
C ILE A 193 -14.16 -2.56 -18.14
N ILE A 194 -13.61 -2.98 -16.99
CA ILE A 194 -12.64 -4.09 -16.91
C ILE A 194 -13.25 -5.38 -17.47
N ALA A 195 -14.46 -5.74 -17.03
CA ALA A 195 -15.12 -6.95 -17.51
C ALA A 195 -15.36 -6.92 -19.03
N LYS A 196 -15.79 -5.77 -19.56
CA LYS A 196 -15.99 -5.58 -21.01
C LYS A 196 -14.68 -5.69 -21.79
N GLN A 197 -13.61 -5.05 -21.33
CA GLN A 197 -12.32 -5.01 -22.03
C GLN A 197 -11.62 -6.37 -22.02
N LEU A 198 -11.73 -7.12 -20.92
CA LEU A 198 -11.17 -8.47 -20.78
C LEU A 198 -12.12 -9.59 -21.22
N ASN A 199 -13.25 -9.25 -21.86
CA ASN A 199 -14.25 -10.21 -22.33
C ASN A 199 -14.73 -11.20 -21.25
N LEU A 200 -14.93 -10.70 -20.02
CA LEU A 200 -15.36 -11.46 -18.86
C LEU A 200 -16.89 -11.42 -18.69
N GLU A 201 -17.45 -12.46 -18.10
CA GLU A 201 -18.85 -12.47 -17.67
C GLU A 201 -19.04 -11.45 -16.52
N TYR A 202 -19.76 -10.36 -16.79
CA TYR A 202 -20.04 -9.35 -15.76
C TYR A 202 -21.14 -9.82 -14.80
N LYS A 203 -20.83 -9.78 -13.49
CA LYS A 203 -21.78 -10.00 -12.41
C LYS A 203 -21.74 -8.80 -11.47
N GLU A 204 -22.90 -8.25 -11.16
CA GLU A 204 -23.03 -7.11 -10.25
C GLU A 204 -22.46 -7.48 -8.85
N PRO A 205 -21.46 -6.74 -8.33
CA PRO A 205 -20.82 -7.09 -7.07
C PRO A 205 -21.71 -6.78 -5.86
N ASN A 206 -21.70 -7.67 -4.85
CA ASN A 206 -22.36 -7.41 -3.58
C ASN A 206 -21.52 -6.50 -2.68
N LEU A 207 -21.83 -5.20 -2.67
CA LEU A 207 -21.09 -4.19 -1.90
C LEU A 207 -21.60 -3.96 -0.47
N LYS A 208 -22.56 -4.77 0.03
CA LYS A 208 -23.14 -4.59 1.37
C LYS A 208 -22.10 -4.60 2.48
N HIS A 209 -21.06 -5.43 2.34
CA HIS A 209 -19.97 -5.51 3.31
C HIS A 209 -19.19 -4.20 3.42
N TRP A 210 -18.75 -3.65 2.27
CA TRP A 210 -18.06 -2.35 2.20
C TRP A 210 -18.92 -1.21 2.72
N GLN A 211 -20.21 -1.19 2.38
CA GLN A 211 -21.15 -0.19 2.90
C GLN A 211 -21.26 -0.26 4.42
N LYS A 212 -21.32 -1.47 5.00
CA LYS A 212 -21.35 -1.65 6.46
C LYS A 212 -20.08 -1.09 7.11
N ILE A 213 -18.90 -1.43 6.59
CA ILE A 213 -17.62 -0.92 7.12
C ILE A 213 -17.60 0.61 7.14
N VAL A 214 -17.89 1.24 5.99
CA VAL A 214 -17.87 2.70 5.87
C VAL A 214 -18.90 3.35 6.79
N ASN A 215 -20.12 2.80 6.85
CA ASN A 215 -21.18 3.34 7.70
C ASN A 215 -20.84 3.27 9.20
N THR A 216 -20.22 2.17 9.65
CA THR A 216 -19.77 2.03 11.04
C THR A 216 -18.67 3.03 11.34
N LEU A 217 -17.60 3.07 10.54
CA LEU A 217 -16.46 3.96 10.77
C LEU A 217 -16.83 5.45 10.72
N SER A 218 -17.81 5.84 9.90
CA SER A 218 -18.27 7.23 9.82
C SER A 218 -19.17 7.67 11.00
N ARG A 219 -19.54 6.79 11.93
CA ARG A 219 -20.54 7.06 12.98
C ARG A 219 -20.08 6.71 14.40
N LEU A 220 -18.78 6.48 14.60
CA LEU A 220 -18.21 6.17 15.91
C LEU A 220 -18.32 7.40 16.83
N THR A 221 -18.83 7.21 18.05
CA THR A 221 -19.03 8.29 19.03
C THR A 221 -18.27 8.08 20.32
N GLU A 222 -18.05 6.83 20.73
CA GLU A 222 -17.20 6.50 21.86
C GLU A 222 -15.74 6.47 21.39
N GLU A 223 -14.82 6.92 22.25
CA GLU A 223 -13.41 7.02 21.94
C GLU A 223 -12.57 6.31 23.02
N VAL A 224 -11.41 5.79 22.61
CA VAL A 224 -10.39 5.21 23.50
C VAL A 224 -9.02 5.72 23.07
N ASP A 225 -8.21 6.12 24.04
CA ASP A 225 -6.90 6.71 23.82
C ASP A 225 -5.79 5.67 24.00
N ILE A 226 -5.09 5.35 22.91
CA ILE A 226 -4.05 4.31 22.90
C ILE A 226 -2.70 4.94 22.58
N ALA A 227 -1.74 4.78 23.50
CA ALA A 227 -0.36 5.18 23.25
C ALA A 227 0.37 4.11 22.44
N VAL A 228 1.01 4.53 21.35
CA VAL A 228 1.93 3.71 20.56
C VAL A 228 3.36 4.20 20.80
N VAL A 229 4.12 3.45 21.58
CA VAL A 229 5.48 3.83 22.02
C VAL A 229 6.53 3.23 21.10
N GLY A 230 6.81 3.95 20.01
CA GLY A 230 7.68 3.54 18.92
C GLY A 230 8.99 4.32 18.85
N LYS A 231 9.89 3.92 17.94
CA LYS A 231 11.14 4.65 17.65
C LYS A 231 10.97 5.64 16.50
N TYR A 232 10.23 5.25 15.47
CA TYR A 232 10.09 6.02 14.23
C TYR A 232 8.69 6.64 14.14
N VAL A 233 8.25 7.30 15.21
CA VAL A 233 6.87 7.83 15.30
C VAL A 233 6.54 8.89 14.25
N GLU A 234 7.55 9.54 13.69
CA GLU A 234 7.39 10.52 12.61
C GLU A 234 7.02 9.86 11.27
N LEU A 235 7.45 8.61 11.05
CA LEU A 235 7.15 7.86 9.83
C LEU A 235 6.00 6.87 10.08
N LYS A 236 4.77 7.38 10.05
CA LYS A 236 3.55 6.59 10.29
C LYS A 236 3.42 5.38 9.36
N ASP A 237 3.97 5.45 8.15
CA ASP A 237 3.95 4.36 7.17
C ASP A 237 4.67 3.11 7.67
N ALA A 238 5.71 3.26 8.52
CA ALA A 238 6.39 2.14 9.15
C ALA A 238 5.48 1.31 10.08
N TYR A 239 4.36 1.89 10.49
CA TYR A 239 3.38 1.28 11.39
C TYR A 239 2.02 1.06 10.71
N LYS A 240 1.97 1.08 9.37
CA LYS A 240 0.72 1.00 8.61
C LYS A 240 -0.14 -0.19 9.01
N SER A 241 0.43 -1.39 9.15
CA SER A 241 -0.32 -2.58 9.57
C SER A 241 -0.90 -2.48 10.98
N ILE A 242 -0.24 -1.77 11.90
CA ILE A 242 -0.78 -1.51 13.25
C ILE A 242 -1.93 -0.50 13.18
N ILE A 243 -1.80 0.54 12.38
CA ILE A 243 -2.88 1.52 12.16
C ILE A 243 -4.12 0.83 11.59
N GLU A 244 -3.93 -0.04 10.58
CA GLU A 244 -5.04 -0.79 9.97
C GLU A 244 -5.65 -1.80 10.95
N SER A 245 -4.86 -2.48 11.79
CA SER A 245 -5.41 -3.42 12.77
C SER A 245 -6.30 -2.73 13.81
N PHE A 246 -5.92 -1.54 14.29
CA PHE A 246 -6.80 -0.74 15.12
C PHE A 246 -8.03 -0.27 14.36
N THR A 247 -7.87 0.22 13.12
CA THR A 247 -9.00 0.64 12.28
C THR A 247 -10.03 -0.49 12.11
N HIS A 248 -9.57 -1.73 11.93
CA HIS A 248 -10.43 -2.91 11.86
C HIS A 248 -11.07 -3.24 13.20
N ALA A 249 -10.34 -3.10 14.31
CA ALA A 249 -10.87 -3.31 15.66
C ALA A 249 -11.97 -2.30 16.03
N GLN A 250 -11.96 -1.09 15.46
CA GLN A 250 -13.03 -0.11 15.67
C GLN A 250 -14.40 -0.61 15.16
N ILE A 251 -14.41 -1.46 14.12
CA ILE A 251 -15.64 -1.89 13.44
C ILE A 251 -16.53 -2.79 14.33
N PRO A 252 -16.04 -3.92 14.89
CA PRO A 252 -16.86 -4.75 15.77
C PRO A 252 -17.10 -4.12 17.14
N ASN A 253 -16.18 -3.27 17.62
CA ASN A 253 -16.29 -2.67 18.95
C ASN A 253 -17.12 -1.37 18.97
N ASN A 254 -17.37 -0.76 17.81
CA ASN A 254 -18.10 0.51 17.69
C ASN A 254 -17.50 1.66 18.53
N VAL A 255 -16.17 1.64 18.69
CA VAL A 255 -15.37 2.65 19.40
C VAL A 255 -14.30 3.16 18.46
N LYS A 256 -14.04 4.47 18.48
CA LYS A 256 -12.94 5.11 17.76
C LYS A 256 -11.66 5.02 18.58
N VAL A 257 -10.57 4.61 17.95
CA VAL A 257 -9.26 4.50 18.57
C VAL A 257 -8.43 5.73 18.21
N ASN A 258 -8.10 6.53 19.21
CA ASN A 258 -7.20 7.68 19.08
C ASN A 258 -5.77 7.21 19.35
N LEU A 259 -4.94 7.14 18.29
CA LEU A 259 -3.54 6.72 18.43
C LEU A 259 -2.63 7.90 18.77
N HIS A 260 -2.05 7.85 19.96
CA HIS A 260 -1.05 8.81 20.44
C HIS A 260 0.35 8.26 20.20
N TRP A 261 1.10 8.91 19.32
CA TRP A 261 2.43 8.44 18.93
C TRP A 261 3.49 9.04 19.83
N ILE A 262 4.20 8.18 20.57
CA ILE A 262 5.20 8.62 21.55
C ILE A 262 6.57 8.03 21.18
N ASN A 263 7.56 8.91 21.05
CA ASN A 263 8.93 8.51 20.78
C ASN A 263 9.57 7.88 22.02
N ALA A 264 9.97 6.62 21.93
CA ALA A 264 10.60 5.89 23.01
C ALA A 264 11.94 6.48 23.46
N ASP A 265 12.68 7.17 22.58
CA ASP A 265 13.95 7.82 22.92
C ASP A 265 13.74 9.06 23.82
N GLU A 266 12.52 9.60 23.87
CA GLU A 266 12.19 10.80 24.67
C GLU A 266 11.61 10.45 26.04
N ILE A 267 11.38 9.17 26.34
CA ILE A 267 10.78 8.74 27.61
C ILE A 267 11.85 8.65 28.67
N THR A 268 11.64 9.37 29.78
CA THR A 268 12.48 9.35 30.98
C THR A 268 11.63 9.14 32.23
N GLU A 269 12.24 8.83 33.37
CA GLU A 269 11.48 8.65 34.62
C GLU A 269 10.75 9.93 35.04
N GLU A 270 11.28 11.11 34.70
CA GLU A 270 10.72 12.39 35.08
C GLU A 270 9.50 12.80 34.23
N ASN A 271 9.39 12.32 32.99
CA ASN A 271 8.37 12.79 32.04
C ASN A 271 7.32 11.74 31.66
N ILE A 272 7.51 10.47 32.05
CA ILE A 272 6.65 9.36 31.65
C ILE A 272 5.20 9.55 32.08
N GLU A 273 4.97 10.08 33.28
CA GLU A 273 3.62 10.34 33.81
C GLU A 273 2.90 11.41 33.00
N GLU A 274 3.61 12.45 32.56
CA GLU A 274 3.04 13.48 31.68
C GLU A 274 2.75 12.93 30.28
N LYS A 275 3.69 12.17 29.71
CA LYS A 275 3.59 11.61 28.34
C LYS A 275 2.48 10.56 28.21
N LEU A 276 2.19 9.80 29.27
CA LEU A 276 1.20 8.72 29.28
C LEU A 276 -0.07 9.07 30.07
N LYS A 277 -0.25 10.35 30.39
CA LYS A 277 -1.44 10.84 31.08
C LYS A 277 -2.69 10.58 30.24
N ASP A 278 -3.78 10.16 30.90
CA ASP A 278 -5.10 9.95 30.29
C ASP A 278 -5.11 8.89 29.16
N ILE A 279 -4.12 7.99 29.13
CA ILE A 279 -4.06 6.87 28.18
C ILE A 279 -4.78 5.64 28.73
N ASP A 280 -5.69 5.08 27.95
CA ASP A 280 -6.47 3.89 28.29
C ASP A 280 -5.73 2.57 28.03
N GLY A 281 -4.73 2.59 27.15
CA GLY A 281 -3.95 1.40 26.80
C GLY A 281 -2.66 1.72 26.07
N ILE A 282 -1.67 0.85 26.20
CA ILE A 282 -0.33 1.05 25.66
C ILE A 282 0.03 -0.10 24.72
N LEU A 283 0.46 0.25 23.50
CA LEU A 283 1.06 -0.67 22.54
C LEU A 283 2.55 -0.34 22.39
N VAL A 284 3.40 -1.34 22.61
CA VAL A 284 4.83 -1.26 22.28
C VAL A 284 5.10 -2.15 21.06
N PRO A 285 5.37 -1.55 19.89
CA PRO A 285 5.60 -2.31 18.68
C PRO A 285 7.00 -2.92 18.65
N GLY A 286 7.22 -3.75 17.62
CA GLY A 286 8.56 -4.20 17.25
C GLY A 286 9.51 -3.03 17.02
N GLY A 287 10.81 -3.31 17.10
CA GLY A 287 11.85 -2.33 16.78
C GLY A 287 13.12 -3.04 16.35
N PHE A 288 13.84 -2.43 15.41
CA PHE A 288 15.15 -2.89 14.98
C PHE A 288 16.26 -2.04 15.63
N GLY A 289 17.28 -2.72 16.12
CA GLY A 289 18.42 -2.13 16.82
C GLY A 289 18.17 -1.87 18.32
N GLU A 290 19.20 -1.36 19.00
CA GLU A 290 19.26 -1.26 20.48
C GLU A 290 18.69 0.05 21.04
N ARG A 291 18.46 1.05 20.18
CA ARG A 291 18.00 2.38 20.60
C ARG A 291 16.54 2.38 21.08
N GLY A 292 16.25 3.16 22.11
CA GLY A 292 14.91 3.36 22.66
C GLY A 292 14.38 2.21 23.51
N VAL A 293 15.21 1.19 23.79
CA VAL A 293 14.79 0.02 24.59
C VAL A 293 14.52 0.41 26.04
N GLU A 294 15.39 1.22 26.66
CA GLU A 294 15.20 1.65 28.06
C GLU A 294 13.92 2.48 28.25
N GLY A 295 13.59 3.39 27.34
CA GLY A 295 12.32 4.12 27.38
C GLY A 295 11.10 3.20 27.25
N LYS A 296 11.19 2.13 26.46
CA LYS A 296 10.16 1.09 26.39
C LYS A 296 10.06 0.26 27.68
N ILE A 297 11.18 -0.02 28.35
CA ILE A 297 11.20 -0.70 29.66
C ILE A 297 10.52 0.17 30.72
N LEU A 298 10.83 1.47 30.76
CA LEU A 298 10.15 2.42 31.63
C LEU A 298 8.64 2.46 31.35
N THR A 299 8.25 2.45 30.08
CA THR A 299 6.85 2.36 29.65
C THR A 299 6.17 1.11 30.18
N ALA A 300 6.80 -0.07 30.04
CA ALA A 300 6.24 -1.33 30.53
C ALA A 300 6.09 -1.32 32.07
N LYS A 301 7.06 -0.75 32.79
CA LYS A 301 7.02 -0.58 34.24
C LYS A 301 5.84 0.29 34.65
N TYR A 302 5.71 1.46 34.01
CA TYR A 302 4.63 2.40 34.26
C TYR A 302 3.26 1.75 34.02
N ALA A 303 3.11 1.02 32.91
CA ALA A 303 1.88 0.30 32.60
C ALA A 303 1.52 -0.72 33.70
N ARG A 304 2.50 -1.53 34.14
CA ARG A 304 2.32 -2.55 35.19
C ARG A 304 1.94 -1.94 36.53
N GLU A 305 2.65 -0.90 36.96
CA GLU A 305 2.46 -0.27 38.28
C GLU A 305 1.13 0.51 38.36
N ASN A 306 0.70 1.11 37.25
CA ASN A 306 -0.57 1.85 37.16
C ASN A 306 -1.74 1.01 36.64
N LYS A 307 -1.54 -0.30 36.41
CA LYS A 307 -2.56 -1.25 35.90
C LYS A 307 -3.19 -0.82 34.56
N ILE A 308 -2.39 -0.22 33.69
CA ILE A 308 -2.80 0.16 32.33
C ILE A 308 -2.62 -1.07 31.41
N PRO A 309 -3.64 -1.43 30.59
CA PRO A 309 -3.51 -2.48 29.59
C PRO A 309 -2.27 -2.30 28.69
N TYR A 310 -1.45 -3.34 28.58
CA TYR A 310 -0.22 -3.34 27.80
C TYR A 310 -0.24 -4.42 26.73
N PHE A 311 0.10 -4.06 25.49
CA PHE A 311 0.25 -4.99 24.39
C PHE A 311 1.63 -4.85 23.73
N GLY A 312 2.48 -5.85 23.94
CA GLY A 312 3.85 -5.89 23.39
C GLY A 312 3.93 -6.78 22.15
N ILE A 313 4.36 -6.22 21.01
CA ILE A 313 4.58 -6.98 19.77
C ILE A 313 6.08 -7.24 19.60
N CYS A 314 6.48 -8.51 19.49
CA CYS A 314 7.87 -8.92 19.28
C CYS A 314 8.80 -8.32 20.34
N LEU A 315 9.60 -7.29 20.00
CA LEU A 315 10.42 -6.54 20.95
C LEU A 315 9.61 -5.99 22.13
N GLY A 316 8.36 -5.55 21.93
CA GLY A 316 7.52 -5.10 23.04
C GLY A 316 7.28 -6.19 24.09
N MET A 317 7.08 -7.44 23.66
CA MET A 317 6.96 -8.57 24.59
C MET A 317 8.29 -8.84 25.31
N GLN A 318 9.41 -8.79 24.59
CA GLN A 318 10.74 -8.96 25.18
C GLN A 318 11.03 -7.89 26.24
N VAL A 319 10.66 -6.64 25.96
CA VAL A 319 10.78 -5.52 26.89
C VAL A 319 9.98 -5.77 28.18
N ALA A 320 8.74 -6.27 28.07
CA ALA A 320 7.94 -6.59 29.24
C ALA A 320 8.58 -7.68 30.12
N VAL A 321 9.23 -8.68 29.50
CA VAL A 321 9.98 -9.72 30.23
C VAL A 321 11.19 -9.13 30.93
N ILE A 322 11.97 -8.28 30.25
CA ILE A 322 13.14 -7.60 30.82
C ILE A 322 12.73 -6.73 32.01
N GLU A 323 11.67 -5.93 31.85
CA GLU A 323 11.12 -5.08 32.90
C GLU A 323 10.75 -5.90 34.15
N PHE A 324 9.99 -6.98 33.97
CA PHE A 324 9.55 -7.81 35.08
C PHE A 324 10.73 -8.51 35.78
N ALA A 325 11.69 -9.02 35.00
CA ALA A 325 12.89 -9.66 35.53
C ALA A 325 13.69 -8.68 36.42
N ARG A 326 13.93 -7.46 35.93
CA ARG A 326 14.71 -6.44 36.65
C ARG A 326 14.00 -5.91 37.90
N ASN A 327 12.71 -5.60 37.78
CA ASN A 327 11.99 -4.85 38.82
C ASN A 327 11.23 -5.73 39.81
N VAL A 328 10.72 -6.89 39.38
CA VAL A 328 9.92 -7.79 40.24
C VAL A 328 10.74 -8.99 40.70
N ALA A 329 11.48 -9.64 39.79
CA ALA A 329 12.29 -10.81 40.13
C ALA A 329 13.67 -10.47 40.70
N GLY A 330 14.10 -9.19 40.62
CA GLY A 330 15.39 -8.73 41.15
C GLY A 330 16.61 -9.15 40.32
N LEU A 331 16.41 -9.60 39.09
CA LEU A 331 17.48 -9.99 38.15
C LEU A 331 17.97 -8.76 37.40
N LYS A 332 18.87 -8.00 38.04
CA LYS A 332 19.37 -6.72 37.52
C LYS A 332 20.46 -6.87 36.46
N GLU A 333 21.01 -8.08 36.30
CA GLU A 333 22.05 -8.44 35.33
C GLU A 333 21.54 -9.48 34.34
#